data_AF-A0A2C6AJQ2-F1
#
_entry.id   AF-A0A2C6AJQ2-F1
#
_cell.length_a   1.000
_cell.length_b   1.000
_cell.length_c   1.000
_cell.angle_alpha   90.00
_cell.angle_beta   90.00
_cell.angle_gamma   90.00
#
_symmetry.space_group_name_H-M   'P 1'
#
loop_
_entity.id
_entity.type
_entity.pdbx_description
1 polymer ?
#
loop_
_entity_poly.entity_id
_entity_poly.type
_entity_poly.pdbx_seq_one_letter_code
_entity_poly.pdbx_strand_id
1 'polypeptide(L)'
;MADAGEDSGHVAEPLDLVRLLLNEVVFVKLRGDRELKGKLHAYDSHCNLVLGEVEETIYAVDDDDEDDEVKTISRKSEMLFVRGDSVVLISPQAPF
;
A
#
# COMPACT_ATOMS: atom_id res chain seq x y z
N MET A 1 5.87 3.97 -37.83
CA MET A 1 5.90 2.52 -37.62
C MET A 1 5.45 2.30 -36.20
N ALA A 2 4.27 1.72 -36.02
CA ALA A 2 3.81 1.29 -34.71
C ALA A 2 4.66 0.08 -34.32
N ASP A 3 5.39 0.18 -33.22
CA ASP A 3 6.06 -0.98 -32.65
C ASP A 3 5.10 -1.63 -31.66
N ALA A 4 4.61 -2.79 -32.07
CA ALA A 4 3.62 -3.57 -31.39
C ALA A 4 4.33 -4.66 -30.58
N GLY A 5 4.16 -4.62 -29.27
CA GLY A 5 4.15 -5.80 -28.40
C GLY A 5 5.45 -6.60 -28.30
N GLU A 6 6.30 -6.24 -27.36
CA GLU A 6 7.07 -7.23 -26.61
C GLU A 6 6.35 -7.49 -25.28
N ASP A 7 5.32 -8.33 -25.34
CA ASP A 7 4.80 -9.07 -24.19
C ASP A 7 5.81 -10.19 -23.87
N SER A 8 6.98 -9.78 -23.39
CA SER A 8 7.91 -10.71 -22.76
C SER A 8 7.51 -10.76 -21.30
N GLY A 9 7.12 -11.93 -20.80
CA GLY A 9 6.82 -12.17 -19.38
C GLY A 9 8.03 -12.02 -18.44
N HIS A 10 8.97 -11.14 -18.80
CA HIS A 10 10.09 -10.74 -18.00
C HIS A 10 9.69 -9.52 -17.18
N VAL A 11 9.65 -9.70 -15.86
CA VAL A 11 9.66 -8.60 -14.90
C VAL A 11 10.98 -7.86 -15.12
N ALA A 12 10.93 -6.74 -15.83
CA ALA A 12 12.10 -5.95 -16.16
C ALA A 12 12.36 -4.90 -15.08
N GLU A 13 11.30 -4.37 -14.48
CA GLU A 13 11.36 -3.31 -13.48
C GLU A 13 10.57 -3.65 -12.20
N PRO A 14 10.95 -3.12 -11.02
CA PRO A 14 10.23 -3.37 -9.77
C PRO A 14 8.73 -3.03 -9.83
N LEU A 15 8.35 -1.99 -10.59
CA LEU A 15 6.95 -1.59 -10.75
C LEU A 15 6.14 -2.57 -11.60
N ASP A 16 6.78 -3.41 -12.40
CA ASP A 16 6.09 -4.48 -13.13
C ASP A 16 5.53 -5.52 -12.16
N LEU A 17 6.21 -5.77 -11.04
CA LEU A 17 5.69 -6.65 -9.97
C LEU A 17 4.46 -6.03 -9.30
N VAL A 18 4.47 -4.72 -9.06
CA VAL A 18 3.31 -4.02 -8.47
C VAL A 18 2.11 -4.10 -9.41
N ARG A 19 2.34 -4.09 -10.73
CA ARG A 19 1.29 -4.30 -11.73
C ARG A 19 0.54 -5.62 -11.56
N LEU A 20 1.25 -6.68 -11.16
CA LEU A 20 0.67 -8.00 -10.92
C LEU A 20 -0.25 -8.02 -9.69
N LEU A 21 -0.16 -7.00 -8.83
CA LEU A 21 -0.99 -6.85 -7.63
C LEU A 21 -2.25 -5.99 -7.88
N LEU A 22 -2.48 -5.51 -9.11
CA LEU A 22 -3.72 -4.80 -9.43
C LEU A 22 -4.93 -5.70 -9.19
N ASN A 23 -5.96 -5.13 -8.59
CA ASN A 23 -7.20 -5.82 -8.18
C ASN A 23 -7.01 -6.87 -7.06
N GLU A 24 -5.82 -6.96 -6.47
CA GLU A 24 -5.53 -7.81 -5.30
C GLU A 24 -5.45 -6.97 -4.02
N VAL A 25 -5.57 -7.64 -2.86
CA VAL A 25 -5.38 -6.98 -1.57
C VAL A 25 -3.88 -6.88 -1.26
N VAL A 26 -3.44 -5.68 -0.92
CA VAL A 26 -2.05 -5.36 -0.59
C VAL A 26 -1.93 -4.83 0.82
N PHE A 27 -0.78 -5.06 1.43
CA PHE A 27 -0.33 -4.38 2.63
C PHE A 27 0.61 -3.24 2.24
N VAL A 28 0.39 -2.07 2.82
CA VAL A 28 1.20 -0.87 2.56
C VAL A 28 1.66 -0.29 3.90
N LYS A 29 2.98 -0.19 4.09
CA LYS A 29 3.57 0.55 5.22
C LYS A 29 3.80 1.99 4.80
N LEU A 30 3.28 2.92 5.59
CA LEU A 30 3.49 4.35 5.44
C LEU A 30 4.47 4.84 6.52
N ARG A 31 5.06 6.01 6.29
CA ARG A 31 5.81 6.72 7.35
C ARG A 31 4.88 7.11 8.50
N GLY A 32 5.48 7.24 9.70
CA GLY A 32 4.79 7.67 10.91
C GLY A 32 3.91 6.59 11.52
N ASP A 33 4.39 5.34 11.52
CA ASP A 33 3.74 4.20 12.18
C ASP A 33 2.30 3.98 11.75
N ARG A 34 2.08 4.06 10.43
CA ARG A 34 0.79 3.82 9.79
C ARG A 34 0.88 2.68 8.79
N GLU A 35 -0.16 1.88 8.77
CA GLU A 35 -0.29 0.72 7.89
C GLU A 35 -1.66 0.74 7.21
N LEU A 36 -1.70 0.35 5.95
CA LEU A 36 -2.94 0.17 5.20
C LEU A 36 -3.02 -1.28 4.71
N LYS A 37 -4.22 -1.83 4.75
CA LYS A 37 -4.60 -3.05 4.03
C LYS A 37 -5.78 -2.70 3.15
N GLY A 38 -5.69 -2.99 1.85
CA GLY A 38 -6.75 -2.63 0.93
C GLY A 38 -6.49 -3.16 -0.46
N LYS A 39 -7.52 -3.12 -1.30
CA LYS A 39 -7.48 -3.59 -2.68
C LYS A 39 -6.78 -2.55 -3.56
N LEU A 40 -5.73 -2.92 -4.29
CA LEU A 40 -5.01 -1.99 -5.17
C LEU A 40 -5.76 -1.77 -6.48
N HIS A 41 -6.32 -0.57 -6.67
CA HIS A 41 -7.05 -0.22 -7.89
C HIS A 41 -6.15 0.43 -8.95
N ALA A 42 -5.21 1.27 -8.52
CA ALA A 42 -4.29 1.96 -9.42
C ALA A 42 -2.99 2.37 -8.71
N TYR A 43 -1.93 2.56 -9.48
CA TYR A 43 -0.67 3.14 -9.04
C TYR A 43 -0.01 3.93 -10.18
N ASP A 44 1.01 4.72 -9.85
CA ASP A 44 1.86 5.41 -10.82
C ASP A 44 3.36 5.27 -10.48
N SER A 45 4.22 5.92 -11.28
CA SER A 45 5.69 5.91 -11.11
C SER A 45 6.18 6.59 -9.82
N HIS A 46 5.33 7.38 -9.16
CA HIS A 46 5.66 8.01 -7.88
C HIS A 46 5.23 7.15 -6.69
N CYS A 47 4.64 5.98 -6.96
CA CYS A 47 3.97 5.14 -5.97
C CYS A 47 2.76 5.83 -5.31
N ASN A 48 2.11 6.79 -5.98
CA ASN A 48 0.76 7.17 -5.56
C ASN A 48 -0.16 5.96 -5.76
N LEU A 49 -1.09 5.72 -4.82
CA LEU A 49 -1.97 4.55 -4.85
C LEU A 49 -3.43 4.98 -4.77
N VAL A 50 -4.28 4.23 -5.46
CA VAL A 50 -5.73 4.23 -5.21
C VAL A 50 -6.08 2.88 -4.62
N LEU A 51 -6.55 2.87 -3.39
CA LEU A 51 -6.95 1.66 -2.67
C LEU A 51 -8.46 1.65 -2.41
N GLY A 52 -9.08 0.48 -2.56
CA GLY A 52 -10.47 0.23 -2.19
C GLY A 52 -10.57 -0.66 -0.94
N GLU A 53 -11.71 -0.58 -0.23
CA GLU A 53 -12.01 -1.40 0.96
C GLU A 53 -10.87 -1.38 2.00
N VAL A 54 -10.42 -0.17 2.33
CA VAL A 54 -9.18 0.04 3.09
C VAL A 54 -9.42 -0.04 4.58
N GLU A 55 -8.60 -0.83 5.26
CA GLU A 55 -8.39 -0.78 6.70
C GLU A 55 -7.04 -0.11 7.00
N GLU A 56 -7.09 1.01 7.71
CA GLU A 56 -5.95 1.76 8.19
C GLU A 56 -5.69 1.46 9.66
N THR A 57 -4.44 1.18 10.01
CA THR A 57 -3.96 1.03 11.39
C THR A 57 -2.93 2.11 11.70
N ILE A 58 -3.14 2.85 12.79
CA ILE A 58 -2.22 3.87 13.29
C ILE A 58 -1.73 3.43 14.67
N TYR A 59 -0.40 3.34 14.83
CA TYR A 59 0.23 3.07 16.11
C TYR A 59 0.69 4.39 16.71
N ALA A 60 0.21 4.73 17.90
CA ALA A 60 0.60 5.92 18.65
C ALA A 60 1.07 5.51 20.05
N VAL A 61 2.14 6.13 20.51
CA VAL A 61 2.54 6.09 21.92
C VAL A 61 1.99 7.37 22.54
N ASP A 62 1.19 7.26 23.60
CA ASP A 62 0.75 8.44 24.34
C ASP A 62 1.87 8.81 25.31
N ASP A 63 2.45 10.01 25.15
CA ASP A 63 3.54 10.49 26.01
C ASP A 63 3.09 10.70 27.48
N ASP A 64 1.77 10.69 27.73
CA ASP A 64 1.15 10.91 29.04
C ASP A 64 0.85 9.60 29.79
N ASP A 65 1.00 8.42 29.17
CA ASP A 65 0.79 7.13 29.82
C ASP A 65 2.10 6.61 30.45
N GLU A 66 2.13 6.47 31.78
CA GLU A 66 3.32 6.01 32.55
C GLU A 66 3.80 4.60 32.16
N ASP A 67 3.00 3.82 31.43
CA ASP A 67 3.23 2.40 31.11
C ASP A 67 3.76 2.15 29.67
N ASP A 68 4.08 3.19 28.89
CA ASP A 68 4.59 3.07 27.50
C ASP A 68 3.69 2.17 26.59
N GLU A 69 2.37 2.15 26.81
CA GLU A 69 1.46 1.31 26.04
C GLU A 69 1.21 1.84 24.62
N VAL A 70 1.44 1.00 23.60
CA VAL A 70 1.19 1.35 22.21
C VAL A 70 -0.31 1.27 21.91
N LYS A 71 -0.95 2.43 21.70
CA LYS A 71 -2.34 2.53 21.26
C LYS A 71 -2.45 2.25 19.77
N THR A 72 -3.37 1.37 19.41
CA THR A 72 -3.67 1.00 18.02
C THR A 72 -5.04 1.53 17.63
N ILE A 73 -5.10 2.43 16.65
CA ILE A 73 -6.35 3.00 16.12
C ILE A 73 -6.62 2.41 14.73
N SER A 74 -7.77 1.75 14.54
CA SER A 74 -8.21 1.24 13.23
C SER A 74 -9.29 2.12 12.62
N ARG A 75 -9.20 2.39 11.32
CA ARG A 75 -10.19 3.14 10.52
C ARG A 75 -10.49 2.42 9.22
N LYS A 76 -11.74 2.51 8.76
CA LYS A 76 -12.17 1.92 7.48
C LYS A 76 -12.60 3.00 6.51
N SER A 77 -12.21 2.83 5.24
CA SER A 77 -12.56 3.72 4.14
C SER A 77 -12.94 2.90 2.91
N GLU A 78 -14.03 3.27 2.24
CA GLU A 78 -14.46 2.58 1.01
C GLU A 78 -13.45 2.76 -0.13
N MET A 79 -12.92 3.98 -0.29
CA MET A 79 -11.89 4.33 -1.26
C MET A 79 -10.91 5.33 -0.63
N LEU A 80 -9.63 5.17 -0.90
CA LEU A 80 -8.57 6.03 -0.38
C LEU A 80 -7.52 6.32 -1.46
N PHE A 81 -7.21 7.60 -1.65
CA PHE A 81 -6.03 8.03 -2.40
C PHE A 81 -4.85 8.19 -1.44
N VAL A 82 -3.71 7.60 -1.79
CA VAL A 82 -2.47 7.65 -1.01
C VAL A 82 -1.40 8.33 -1.83
N ARG A 83 -0.75 9.34 -1.25
CA ARG A 83 0.39 10.02 -1.87
C ARG A 83 1.65 9.17 -1.72
N GLY A 84 2.37 8.97 -2.82
CA GLY A 84 3.52 8.07 -2.88
C GLY A 84 4.71 8.50 -2.04
N ASP A 85 4.84 9.79 -1.74
CA ASP A 85 5.91 10.31 -0.88
C ASP A 85 5.94 9.57 0.47
N SER A 86 4.80 9.24 1.09
CA SER A 86 4.75 8.58 2.40
C SER A 86 4.87 7.06 2.35
N VAL A 87 4.83 6.44 1.17
CA VAL A 87 4.90 5.00 1.00
C VAL A 87 6.32 4.51 1.26
N VAL A 88 6.46 3.53 2.16
CA VAL A 88 7.74 2.90 2.52
C VAL A 88 7.87 1.52 1.88
N LEU A 89 6.79 0.75 1.91
CA LEU A 89 6.75 -0.63 1.41
C LEU A 89 5.35 -0.97 0.90
N ILE A 90 5.29 -1.71 -0.21
CA ILE A 90 4.10 -2.38 -0.73
C ILE A 90 4.42 -3.88 -0.75
N SER A 91 3.54 -4.71 -0.20
CA SER A 91 3.65 -6.17 -0.29
C SER A 91 2.30 -6.81 -0.62
N PRO A 92 2.28 -7.93 -1.38
CA PRO A 92 1.08 -8.74 -1.50
C PRO A 92 0.59 -9.15 -0.11
N GLN A 93 -0.72 -9.13 0.11
CA GLN A 93 -1.28 -9.80 1.27
C GLN A 93 -1.29 -11.30 0.97
N ALA A 94 -0.23 -12.01 1.35
CA ALA A 94 -0.19 -13.46 1.19
C ALA A 94 -1.33 -14.10 2.00
N PRO A 95 -2.19 -14.94 1.39
CA PRO A 95 -2.87 -15.96 2.16
C PRO A 95 -1.77 -16.92 2.63
N PHE A 96 -1.67 -17.13 3.94
CA PHE A 96 -0.74 -18.09 4.54
C PHE A 96 -0.88 -19.48 3.92
#